data_AF-A0AAP5LQ47-F1
#
_entry.id   AF-A0AAP5LQ47-F1
#
_cell.length_a   1.000
_cell.length_b   1.000
_cell.length_c   1.000
_cell.angle_alpha   90.00
_cell.angle_beta   90.00
_cell.angle_gamma   90.00
#
_symmetry.space_group_name_H-M   'P 1'
#
loop_
_entity.id
_entity.type
_entity.pdbx_description
1 polymer ?
#
loop_
_entity_poly.entity_id
_entity_poly.type
_entity_poly.pdbx_seq_one_letter_code
_entity_poly.pdbx_strand_id
1 'polypeptide(L)'
;MNYQWQVNNVLDGWTCPSEIGKVIQGNVFTLEQYLLVEDAYIDTIMAFLKEAGQQNLRVIQVLNRSISQEDQHSVLYEQEFSQIVIREDGVYNTDEIRTICKMILRNYADCQLYAKDHFFVHFGWDYYMFIGSYRDSYQAIEFARSKNLSVEKCTSPYYYEEKDVTRSIEWSEIDAEVEIVIGEEEIQDVTIQKYRDVFGLSEEHPVFGYFKITQAHQEFFQSKINHTLDFTKYRYGLRASC
;
A
#
# COMPACT_ATOMS: atom_id res chain seq x y z
N MET A 1 6.86 13.45 8.47
CA MET A 1 5.97 12.88 9.50
C MET A 1 6.73 12.72 10.81
N ASN A 2 6.26 13.32 11.90
CA ASN A 2 7.01 13.38 13.17
C ASN A 2 6.77 12.20 14.11
N TYR A 3 5.60 11.56 14.01
CA TYR A 3 5.22 10.44 14.85
C TYR A 3 4.90 9.25 13.97
N GLN A 4 5.52 8.12 14.30
CA GLN A 4 5.44 6.90 13.52
C GLN A 4 5.51 5.72 14.49
N TRP A 5 4.68 4.72 14.23
CA TRP A 5 4.55 3.53 15.05
C TRP A 5 4.42 2.29 14.19
N GLN A 6 4.98 1.20 14.68
CA GLN A 6 4.68 -0.14 14.23
C GLN A 6 3.60 -0.72 15.15
N VAL A 7 2.60 -1.33 14.54
CA VAL A 7 1.46 -1.97 15.21
C VAL A 7 1.41 -3.42 14.77
N ASN A 8 1.57 -4.33 15.74
CA ASN A 8 1.60 -5.77 15.46
C ASN A 8 0.67 -6.53 16.41
N ASN A 9 0.10 -7.62 15.91
CA ASN A 9 -0.54 -8.62 16.75
C ASN A 9 0.48 -9.22 17.74
N VAL A 10 0.07 -9.43 18.98
CA VAL A 10 0.90 -10.08 20.02
C VAL A 10 0.86 -11.61 19.90
N LEU A 11 -0.10 -12.16 19.16
CA LEU A 11 -0.19 -13.60 18.88
C LEU A 11 0.76 -13.96 17.73
N ASP A 12 2.05 -14.08 18.05
CA ASP A 12 3.07 -14.56 17.11
C ASP A 12 2.72 -15.97 16.62
N GLY A 13 2.60 -16.17 15.31
CA GLY A 13 2.56 -17.51 14.72
C GLY A 13 2.00 -17.63 13.30
N TRP A 14 1.11 -16.73 12.89
CA TRP A 14 0.56 -16.66 11.54
C TRP A 14 0.84 -15.30 10.90
N THR A 15 0.93 -15.29 9.59
CA THR A 15 1.27 -14.11 8.79
C THR A 15 0.33 -13.90 7.61
N CYS A 16 -0.68 -14.77 7.39
CA CYS A 16 -1.67 -14.56 6.33
C CYS A 16 -2.98 -15.36 6.51
N PRO A 17 -4.07 -15.00 5.81
CA PRO A 17 -5.38 -15.65 5.98
C PRO A 17 -5.38 -17.06 5.38
N SER A 18 -4.45 -17.38 4.47
CA SER A 18 -4.29 -18.73 3.91
C SER A 18 -3.85 -19.77 4.95
N GLU A 19 -3.52 -19.33 6.18
CA GLU A 19 -3.16 -20.20 7.28
C GLU A 19 -4.34 -20.60 8.18
N ILE A 20 -5.53 -20.04 7.95
CA ILE A 20 -6.75 -20.46 8.65
C ILE A 20 -6.96 -21.96 8.44
N GLY A 21 -7.18 -22.69 9.54
CA GLY A 21 -7.29 -24.14 9.59
C GLY A 21 -5.97 -24.89 9.75
N LYS A 22 -4.80 -24.22 9.63
CA LYS A 22 -3.49 -24.84 9.87
C LYS A 22 -3.18 -24.90 11.37
N VAL A 23 -2.29 -25.82 11.75
CA VAL A 23 -1.77 -25.94 13.11
C VAL A 23 -0.55 -25.05 13.28
N ILE A 24 -0.62 -24.11 14.21
CA ILE A 24 0.41 -23.13 14.52
C ILE A 24 0.71 -23.22 16.01
N GLN A 25 1.98 -23.47 16.35
CA GLN A 25 2.42 -23.69 17.73
C GLN A 25 1.54 -24.70 18.50
N GLY A 26 1.08 -25.76 17.82
CA GLY A 26 0.28 -26.83 18.40
C GLY A 26 -1.23 -26.57 18.50
N ASN A 27 -1.73 -25.40 18.09
CA ASN A 27 -3.16 -25.07 18.06
C ASN A 27 -3.65 -24.81 16.64
N VAL A 28 -4.90 -25.16 16.32
CA VAL A 28 -5.51 -24.81 15.03
C VAL A 28 -5.80 -23.31 15.01
N PHE A 29 -5.30 -22.61 14.01
CA PHE A 29 -5.63 -21.20 13.79
C PHE A 29 -7.02 -21.09 13.17
N THR A 30 -7.96 -20.45 13.86
CA THR A 30 -9.37 -20.42 13.45
C THR A 30 -9.75 -19.13 12.73
N LEU A 31 -10.84 -19.17 11.95
CA LEU A 31 -11.43 -17.98 11.34
C LEU A 31 -11.80 -16.92 12.38
N GLU A 32 -12.32 -17.33 13.54
CA GLU A 32 -12.67 -16.42 14.63
C GLU A 32 -11.44 -15.67 15.15
N GLN A 33 -10.32 -16.37 15.36
CA GLN A 33 -9.06 -15.76 15.77
C GLN A 33 -8.54 -14.77 14.73
N TYR A 34 -8.63 -15.11 13.45
CA TYR A 34 -8.28 -14.21 12.36
C TYR A 34 -9.14 -12.94 12.39
N LEU A 35 -10.47 -13.07 12.45
CA LEU A 35 -11.39 -11.93 12.40
C LEU A 35 -11.23 -11.01 13.62
N LEU A 36 -10.96 -11.56 14.81
CA LEU A 36 -10.66 -10.76 16.00
C LEU A 36 -9.45 -9.85 15.82
N VAL A 37 -8.40 -10.36 15.17
CA VAL A 37 -7.18 -9.59 14.92
C VAL A 37 -7.41 -8.61 13.79
N GLU A 38 -8.05 -9.01 12.69
CA GLU A 38 -8.44 -8.10 11.61
C GLU A 38 -9.23 -6.89 12.14
N ASP A 39 -10.28 -7.13 12.94
CA ASP A 39 -11.08 -6.08 13.55
C ASP A 39 -10.24 -5.17 14.46
N ALA A 40 -9.30 -5.74 15.23
CA ALA A 40 -8.40 -4.97 16.08
C ALA A 40 -7.49 -4.04 15.27
N TYR A 41 -6.90 -4.51 14.16
CA TYR A 41 -6.09 -3.69 13.26
C TYR A 41 -6.91 -2.56 12.66
N ILE A 42 -8.07 -2.89 12.10
CA ILE A 42 -8.94 -1.93 11.42
C ILE A 42 -9.45 -0.86 12.39
N ASP A 43 -9.98 -1.27 13.55
CA ASP A 43 -10.45 -0.33 14.55
C ASP A 43 -9.31 0.56 15.08
N THR A 44 -8.10 0.03 15.18
CA THR A 44 -6.91 0.80 15.52
C THR A 44 -6.65 1.88 14.48
N ILE A 45 -6.61 1.54 13.19
CA ILE A 45 -6.47 2.54 12.10
C ILE A 45 -7.54 3.63 12.22
N MET A 46 -8.80 3.24 12.46
CA MET A 46 -9.90 4.19 12.62
C MET A 46 -9.72 5.11 13.85
N ALA A 47 -9.20 4.59 14.96
CA ALA A 47 -8.90 5.40 16.14
C ALA A 47 -7.79 6.43 15.85
N PHE A 48 -6.72 6.02 15.15
CA PHE A 48 -5.64 6.91 14.74
C PHE A 48 -6.14 8.00 13.77
N LEU A 49 -6.96 7.65 12.78
CA LEU A 49 -7.57 8.61 11.85
C LEU A 49 -8.42 9.65 12.57
N LYS A 50 -9.27 9.19 13.51
CA LYS A 50 -10.12 10.06 14.31
C LYS A 50 -9.30 11.05 15.12
N GLU A 51 -8.23 10.60 15.77
CA GLU A 51 -7.36 11.46 16.59
C GLU A 51 -6.54 12.45 15.73
N ALA A 52 -6.13 12.03 14.54
CA ALA A 52 -5.49 12.87 13.53
C ALA A 52 -6.46 13.87 12.86
N GLY A 53 -7.77 13.70 13.05
CA GLY A 53 -8.82 14.53 12.45
C GLY A 53 -9.01 14.30 10.95
N GLN A 54 -8.62 13.13 10.44
CA GLN A 54 -8.76 12.77 9.03
C GLN A 54 -10.11 12.05 8.78
N GLN A 55 -10.81 12.45 7.73
CA GLN A 55 -12.11 11.86 7.34
C GLN A 55 -12.04 11.08 6.02
N ASN A 56 -10.94 11.27 5.30
CA ASN A 56 -10.68 10.60 4.04
C ASN A 56 -9.18 10.36 3.94
N LEU A 57 -8.80 9.38 3.14
CA LEU A 57 -7.43 9.11 2.77
C LEU A 57 -7.35 8.89 1.28
N ARG A 58 -6.20 9.24 0.73
CA ARG A 58 -5.77 8.86 -0.60
C ARG A 58 -5.21 7.45 -0.56
N VAL A 59 -5.51 6.68 -1.59
CA VAL A 59 -4.87 5.39 -1.84
C VAL A 59 -3.72 5.57 -2.82
N ILE A 60 -2.56 4.99 -2.51
CA ILE A 60 -1.36 5.02 -3.35
C ILE A 60 -0.75 3.62 -3.49
N GLN A 61 0.11 3.41 -4.47
CA GLN A 61 0.80 2.14 -4.74
C GLN A 61 -0.16 0.95 -4.94
N VAL A 62 -1.23 1.16 -5.70
CA VAL A 62 -2.22 0.14 -6.00
C VAL A 62 -1.62 -0.95 -6.88
N LEU A 63 -1.59 -2.18 -6.37
CA LEU A 63 -1.35 -3.37 -7.17
C LEU A 63 -2.69 -4.05 -7.46
N ASN A 64 -3.03 -4.12 -8.75
CA ASN A 64 -4.28 -4.71 -9.18
C ASN A 64 -4.29 -6.21 -8.87
N ARG A 65 -5.05 -6.60 -7.85
CA ARG A 65 -5.47 -7.98 -7.62
C ARG A 65 -6.90 -8.14 -8.10
N SER A 66 -7.11 -9.02 -9.06
CA SER A 66 -8.45 -9.36 -9.52
C SER A 66 -9.05 -10.40 -8.59
N ILE A 67 -10.17 -10.07 -7.95
CA ILE A 67 -10.96 -11.04 -7.18
C ILE A 67 -11.54 -12.07 -8.16
N SER A 68 -11.07 -13.32 -8.06
CA SER A 68 -11.51 -14.42 -8.91
C SER A 68 -12.92 -14.91 -8.54
N GLN A 69 -13.51 -15.78 -9.37
CA GLN A 69 -14.76 -16.46 -9.00
C GLN A 69 -14.60 -17.40 -7.81
N GLU A 70 -13.41 -17.96 -7.61
CA GLU A 70 -13.12 -18.80 -6.44
C GLU A 70 -13.08 -17.95 -5.17
N ASP A 71 -12.46 -16.78 -5.24
CA ASP A 71 -12.42 -15.82 -4.13
C ASP A 71 -13.82 -15.42 -3.65
N GLN A 72 -14.76 -15.24 -4.58
CA GLN A 72 -16.15 -14.89 -4.26
C GLN A 72 -16.91 -15.96 -3.47
N HIS A 73 -16.43 -17.20 -3.48
CA HIS A 73 -16.97 -18.30 -2.68
C HIS A 73 -16.27 -18.47 -1.32
N SER A 74 -15.19 -17.70 -1.07
CA SER A 74 -14.49 -17.70 0.21
C SER A 74 -15.38 -17.21 1.34
N VAL A 75 -15.21 -17.79 2.53
CA VAL A 75 -15.85 -17.30 3.77
C VAL A 75 -15.39 -15.89 4.14
N LEU A 76 -14.23 -15.45 3.61
CA LEU A 76 -13.68 -14.12 3.82
C LEU A 76 -14.16 -13.10 2.79
N TYR A 77 -14.96 -13.49 1.79
CA TYR A 77 -15.49 -12.54 0.82
C TYR A 77 -16.73 -11.81 1.37
N GLU A 78 -16.74 -10.48 1.24
CA GLU A 78 -17.87 -9.62 1.58
C GLU A 78 -18.41 -8.97 0.29
N GLN A 79 -19.74 -8.82 0.18
CA GLN A 79 -20.37 -8.29 -1.04
C GLN A 79 -19.95 -6.85 -1.31
N GLU A 80 -19.66 -6.09 -0.26
CA GLU A 80 -19.12 -4.74 -0.27
C GLU A 80 -17.81 -4.62 -1.07
N PHE A 81 -17.02 -5.69 -1.17
CA PHE A 81 -15.76 -5.68 -1.95
C PHE A 81 -16.03 -5.46 -3.45
N SER A 82 -17.16 -5.92 -3.96
CA SER A 82 -17.56 -5.69 -5.36
C SER A 82 -18.02 -4.25 -5.64
N GLN A 83 -18.28 -3.46 -4.61
CA GLN A 83 -18.80 -2.10 -4.72
C GLN A 83 -17.68 -1.05 -4.73
N ILE A 84 -16.46 -1.42 -4.32
CA ILE A 84 -15.32 -0.52 -4.25
C ILE A 84 -14.37 -0.78 -5.40
N VAL A 85 -14.15 0.24 -6.23
CA VAL A 85 -13.10 0.25 -7.25
C VAL A 85 -11.92 1.03 -6.69
N ILE A 86 -10.90 0.32 -6.23
CA ILE A 86 -9.65 0.91 -5.74
C ILE A 86 -8.85 1.43 -6.93
N ARG A 87 -8.43 2.70 -6.88
CA ARG A 87 -7.66 3.36 -7.94
C ARG A 87 -6.49 4.10 -7.33
N GLU A 88 -5.35 4.08 -8.05
CA GLU A 88 -4.22 4.94 -7.73
C GLU A 88 -4.70 6.39 -7.65
N ASP A 89 -4.26 7.10 -6.61
CA ASP A 89 -4.63 8.50 -6.35
C ASP A 89 -6.13 8.71 -6.04
N GLY A 90 -6.91 7.65 -5.83
CA GLY A 90 -8.31 7.73 -5.40
C GLY A 90 -8.42 8.19 -3.94
N VAL A 91 -9.45 8.98 -3.63
CA VAL A 91 -9.74 9.47 -2.27
C VAL A 91 -11.02 8.80 -1.75
N TYR A 92 -10.91 8.19 -0.58
CA TYR A 92 -11.95 7.35 0.02
C TYR A 92 -12.29 7.83 1.43
N ASN A 93 -13.56 7.79 1.78
CA ASN A 93 -14.04 8.15 3.11
C ASN A 93 -13.77 7.03 4.14
N THR A 94 -13.98 7.29 5.43
CA THR A 94 -13.68 6.32 6.50
C THR A 94 -14.37 4.96 6.35
N ASP A 95 -15.60 4.90 5.83
CA ASP A 95 -16.32 3.63 5.64
C ASP A 95 -15.70 2.83 4.48
N GLU A 96 -15.33 3.51 3.40
CA GLU A 96 -14.60 2.89 2.29
C GLU A 96 -13.20 2.45 2.72
N ILE A 97 -12.49 3.26 3.52
CA ILE A 97 -11.17 2.90 4.07
C ILE A 97 -11.28 1.65 4.94
N ARG A 98 -12.31 1.53 5.79
CA ARG A 98 -12.56 0.32 6.59
C ARG A 98 -12.64 -0.92 5.68
N THR A 99 -13.39 -0.83 4.60
CA THR A 99 -13.54 -1.93 3.62
C THR A 99 -12.23 -2.21 2.88
N ILE A 100 -11.50 -1.17 2.45
CA ILE A 100 -10.20 -1.32 1.79
C ILE A 100 -9.20 -2.02 2.71
N CYS A 101 -9.15 -1.66 4.00
CA CYS A 101 -8.30 -2.36 4.98
C CYS A 101 -8.65 -3.84 5.09
N LYS A 102 -9.93 -4.22 5.10
CA LYS A 102 -10.34 -5.64 5.04
C LYS A 102 -9.83 -6.31 3.76
N MET A 103 -9.98 -5.65 2.61
CA MET A 103 -9.50 -6.19 1.34
C MET A 103 -7.99 -6.42 1.34
N ILE A 104 -7.20 -5.51 1.92
CA ILE A 104 -5.74 -5.66 2.07
C ILE A 104 -5.42 -6.83 3.00
N LEU A 105 -5.97 -6.82 4.22
CA LEU A 105 -5.72 -7.87 5.21
C LEU A 105 -6.19 -9.25 4.73
N ARG A 106 -7.18 -9.33 3.85
CA ARG A 106 -7.66 -10.59 3.27
C ARG A 106 -7.00 -10.96 1.94
N ASN A 107 -5.96 -10.23 1.52
CA ASN A 107 -5.22 -10.43 0.26
C ASN A 107 -6.01 -10.18 -1.04
N TYR A 108 -7.18 -9.52 -0.97
CA TYR A 108 -7.98 -9.14 -2.13
C TYR A 108 -7.56 -7.83 -2.79
N ALA A 109 -6.79 -7.00 -2.09
CA ALA A 109 -6.22 -5.76 -2.59
C ALA A 109 -4.82 -5.56 -2.00
N ASP A 110 -4.07 -4.63 -2.59
CA ASP A 110 -2.74 -4.27 -2.10
C ASP A 110 -2.49 -2.80 -2.48
N CYS A 111 -2.38 -1.95 -1.47
CA CYS A 111 -2.16 -0.53 -1.59
C CYS A 111 -1.80 0.07 -0.23
N GLN A 112 -1.41 1.34 -0.22
CA GLN A 112 -1.10 2.11 0.99
C GLN A 112 -2.08 3.26 1.16
N LEU A 113 -2.27 3.70 2.40
CA LEU A 113 -3.18 4.81 2.74
C LEU A 113 -2.38 6.05 3.12
N TYR A 114 -2.79 7.21 2.61
CA TYR A 114 -1.97 8.41 2.67
C TYR A 114 -2.81 9.69 2.76
N ALA A 115 -2.33 10.63 3.57
CA ALA A 115 -2.74 12.02 3.58
C ALA A 115 -1.48 12.88 3.71
N LYS A 116 -1.21 13.70 2.68
CA LYS A 116 0.03 14.45 2.54
C LYS A 116 0.37 15.24 3.79
N ASP A 117 1.57 15.04 4.32
CA ASP A 117 2.10 15.67 5.54
C ASP A 117 1.31 15.40 6.84
N HIS A 118 0.21 14.63 6.79
CA HIS A 118 -0.72 14.44 7.90
C HIS A 118 -0.79 13.00 8.39
N PHE A 119 -0.95 12.02 7.49
CA PHE A 119 -1.21 10.64 7.92
C PHE A 119 -0.71 9.63 6.89
N PHE A 120 -0.30 8.45 7.35
CA PHE A 120 -0.17 7.29 6.49
C PHE A 120 -0.47 5.99 7.24
N VAL A 121 -0.90 4.99 6.50
CA VAL A 121 -0.88 3.58 6.92
C VAL A 121 -0.12 2.80 5.86
N HIS A 122 0.96 2.15 6.26
CA HIS A 122 1.69 1.23 5.42
C HIS A 122 1.46 -0.22 5.87
N PHE A 123 1.15 -1.08 4.92
CA PHE A 123 0.98 -2.52 5.11
C PHE A 123 2.21 -3.25 4.57
N GLY A 124 2.85 -4.03 5.44
CA GLY A 124 3.87 -5.00 5.07
C GLY A 124 3.27 -6.33 4.61
N TRP A 125 4.11 -7.17 4.01
CA TRP A 125 3.71 -8.48 3.47
C TRP A 125 3.33 -9.52 4.55
N ASP A 126 3.79 -9.31 5.79
CA ASP A 126 3.70 -10.22 6.94
C ASP A 126 2.83 -9.63 8.07
N TYR A 127 1.82 -8.81 7.73
CA TYR A 127 0.88 -8.17 8.68
C TYR A 127 1.52 -7.17 9.63
N TYR A 128 2.78 -6.79 9.40
CA TYR A 128 3.31 -5.57 9.99
C TYR A 128 2.58 -4.35 9.42
N MET A 129 2.03 -3.54 10.32
CA MET A 129 1.38 -2.29 9.99
C MET A 129 2.17 -1.14 10.57
N PHE A 130 2.42 -0.12 9.75
CA PHE A 130 3.08 1.11 10.18
C PHE A 130 2.12 2.27 10.04
N ILE A 131 1.92 3.03 11.11
CA ILE A 131 1.06 4.21 11.09
C ILE A 131 1.94 5.43 11.33
N GLY A 132 1.76 6.46 10.51
CA GLY A 132 2.39 7.76 10.70
C GLY A 132 1.35 8.86 10.90
N SER A 133 1.64 9.81 11.78
CA SER A 133 0.78 10.96 12.05
C SER A 133 1.62 12.23 12.30
N TYR A 134 1.07 13.38 11.90
CA TYR A 134 1.69 14.69 12.13
C TYR A 134 1.69 15.10 13.60
N ARG A 135 0.83 14.46 14.41
CA ARG A 135 0.69 14.67 15.85
C ARG A 135 0.79 13.34 16.60
N ASP A 136 1.11 13.42 17.87
CA ASP A 136 1.04 12.26 18.75
C ASP A 136 -0.39 11.70 18.81
N SER A 137 -0.53 10.40 19.03
CA SER A 137 -1.82 9.69 18.96
C SER A 137 -2.03 8.80 20.18
N TYR A 138 -1.88 9.40 21.37
CA TYR A 138 -1.91 8.70 22.65
C TYR A 138 -3.19 7.89 22.85
N GLN A 139 -4.36 8.44 22.50
CA GLN A 139 -5.62 7.73 22.72
C GLN A 139 -5.75 6.51 21.80
N ALA A 140 -5.32 6.62 20.55
CA ALA A 140 -5.31 5.53 19.60
C ALA A 140 -4.29 4.44 19.97
N ILE A 141 -3.12 4.82 20.51
CA ILE A 141 -2.11 3.88 21.01
C ILE A 141 -2.68 3.06 22.19
N GLU A 142 -3.30 3.73 23.17
CA GLU A 142 -3.91 3.04 24.31
C GLU A 142 -5.09 2.16 23.88
N PHE A 143 -5.86 2.60 22.88
CA PHE A 143 -6.91 1.80 22.28
C PHE A 143 -6.35 0.52 21.64
N ALA A 144 -5.30 0.61 20.83
CA ALA A 144 -4.66 -0.56 20.21
C ALA A 144 -4.17 -1.56 21.26
N ARG A 145 -3.53 -1.08 22.33
CA ARG A 145 -3.09 -1.90 23.46
C ARG A 145 -4.26 -2.62 24.15
N SER A 146 -5.39 -1.93 24.32
CA SER A 146 -6.62 -2.54 24.85
C SER A 146 -7.20 -3.64 23.97
N LYS A 147 -6.82 -3.67 22.68
CA LYS A 147 -7.19 -4.70 21.70
C LYS A 147 -6.13 -5.80 21.55
N ASN A 148 -5.19 -5.90 22.50
CA ASN A 148 -4.08 -6.85 22.49
C ASN A 148 -3.13 -6.69 21.28
N LEU A 149 -2.98 -5.46 20.77
CA LEU A 149 -1.94 -5.13 19.80
C LEU A 149 -0.73 -4.51 20.52
N SER A 150 0.46 -4.86 20.05
CA SER A 150 1.69 -4.15 20.41
C SER A 150 1.80 -2.87 19.59
N VAL A 151 2.31 -1.80 20.21
CA VAL A 151 2.54 -0.52 19.54
C VAL A 151 3.89 0.03 19.98
N GLU A 152 4.81 0.14 19.03
CA GLU A 152 6.18 0.58 19.24
C GLU A 152 6.49 1.79 18.37
N LYS A 153 7.24 2.75 18.91
CA LYS A 153 7.69 3.90 18.13
C LYS A 153 8.80 3.43 17.18
N CYS A 154 8.63 3.65 15.88
CA CYS A 154 9.61 3.28 14.86
C CYS A 154 9.54 4.27 13.70
N THR A 155 10.54 4.30 12.83
CA THR A 155 10.37 4.87 11.48
C THR A 155 9.88 3.76 10.57
N SER A 156 8.78 4.00 9.85
CA SER A 156 8.27 3.04 8.86
C SER A 156 9.34 2.78 7.81
N PRO A 157 9.63 1.50 7.45
CA PRO A 157 10.57 1.18 6.39
C PRO A 157 10.09 1.69 5.02
N TYR A 158 8.79 1.95 4.87
CA TYR A 158 8.17 2.51 3.67
C TYR A 158 8.05 4.04 3.67
N TYR A 159 8.54 4.73 4.70
CA TYR A 159 8.46 6.19 4.78
C TYR A 159 9.69 6.85 4.17
N TYR A 160 9.46 7.67 3.15
CA TYR A 160 10.50 8.42 2.45
C TYR A 160 10.08 9.88 2.30
N GLU A 161 11.04 10.80 2.39
CA GLU A 161 10.83 12.18 1.99
C GLU A 161 11.21 12.35 0.51
N GLU A 162 10.61 13.33 -0.19
CA GLU A 162 10.88 13.54 -1.62
C GLU A 162 12.38 13.67 -1.96
N LYS A 163 13.17 14.27 -1.06
CA LYS A 163 14.62 14.42 -1.22
C LYS A 163 15.39 13.09 -1.20
N ASP A 164 14.79 12.02 -0.66
CA ASP A 164 15.40 10.71 -0.49
C ASP A 164 14.98 9.74 -1.61
N VAL A 165 14.13 10.18 -2.55
CA VAL A 165 13.57 9.33 -3.61
C VAL A 165 14.41 9.40 -4.87
N THR A 166 14.90 8.25 -5.29
CA THR A 166 15.50 8.04 -6.62
C THR A 166 14.42 7.57 -7.59
N ARG A 167 14.46 8.07 -8.82
CA ARG A 167 13.52 7.70 -9.87
C ARG A 167 14.24 7.14 -11.08
N SER A 168 13.95 5.90 -11.43
CA SER A 168 14.51 5.22 -12.60
C SER A 168 13.42 4.70 -13.51
N ILE A 169 13.70 4.67 -14.82
CA ILE A 169 12.92 3.87 -15.75
C ILE A 169 13.51 2.46 -15.73
N GLU A 170 12.69 1.50 -15.38
CA GLU A 170 13.01 0.07 -15.44
C GLU A 170 12.33 -0.55 -16.66
N TRP A 171 12.93 -1.58 -17.25
CA TRP A 171 12.30 -2.34 -18.33
C TRP A 171 12.53 -3.85 -18.24
N SER A 172 11.52 -4.57 -18.71
CA SER A 172 11.44 -6.04 -18.77
C SER A 172 11.03 -6.49 -20.17
N GLU A 173 11.43 -7.69 -20.60
CA GLU A 173 10.98 -8.24 -21.88
C GLU A 173 9.48 -8.59 -21.84
N ILE A 174 8.76 -8.32 -22.93
CA ILE A 174 7.32 -8.60 -23.02
C ILE A 174 7.05 -10.11 -22.94
N ASP A 175 7.87 -10.94 -23.57
CA ASP A 175 7.61 -12.38 -23.72
C ASP A 175 8.33 -13.26 -22.69
N ALA A 176 8.93 -12.67 -21.66
CA ALA A 176 9.56 -13.44 -20.60
C ALA A 176 8.51 -14.17 -19.75
N GLU A 177 8.77 -15.44 -19.43
CA GLU A 177 7.92 -16.25 -18.53
C GLU A 177 7.81 -15.62 -17.13
N VAL A 178 8.86 -14.90 -16.71
CA VAL A 178 8.91 -14.15 -15.46
C VAL A 178 9.30 -12.72 -15.80
N GLU A 179 8.54 -11.77 -15.27
CA GLU A 179 8.89 -10.35 -15.40
C GLU A 179 10.14 -10.05 -14.55
N ILE A 180 11.26 -9.89 -15.24
CA ILE A 180 12.56 -9.55 -14.66
C ILE A 180 12.99 -8.22 -15.26
N VAL A 181 13.38 -7.27 -14.39
CA VAL A 181 14.01 -6.03 -14.83
C VAL A 181 15.38 -6.38 -15.43
N ILE A 182 15.53 -6.15 -16.73
CA ILE A 182 16.76 -6.43 -17.48
C ILE A 182 17.60 -5.18 -17.75
N GLY A 183 17.07 -4.02 -17.40
CA GLY A 183 17.80 -2.76 -17.42
C GLY A 183 17.04 -1.64 -16.73
N GLU A 184 17.79 -0.64 -16.31
CA GLU A 184 17.29 0.55 -15.67
C GLU A 184 18.12 1.78 -16.08
N GLU A 185 17.49 2.95 -16.06
CA GLU A 185 18.18 4.24 -16.23
C GLU A 185 17.56 5.29 -15.30
N GLU A 186 18.37 5.90 -14.45
CA GLU A 186 17.94 6.96 -13.53
C GLU A 186 17.56 8.22 -14.30
N ILE A 187 16.45 8.85 -13.90
CA ILE A 187 16.04 10.16 -14.41
C ILE A 187 16.43 11.23 -13.40
N GLN A 188 17.15 12.24 -13.88
CA GLN A 188 17.53 13.41 -13.10
C GLN A 188 16.79 14.67 -13.59
N ASP A 189 16.81 15.72 -12.77
CA ASP A 189 16.28 17.05 -13.11
C ASP A 189 14.81 17.09 -13.54
N VAL A 190 13.97 16.23 -12.95
CA VAL A 190 12.52 16.25 -13.12
C VAL A 190 11.85 16.54 -11.78
N THR A 191 10.99 17.56 -11.75
CA THR A 191 10.25 17.89 -10.54
C THR A 191 9.13 16.88 -10.29
N ILE A 192 8.78 16.65 -9.02
CA ILE A 192 7.60 15.84 -8.65
C ILE A 192 6.33 16.31 -9.36
N GLN A 193 6.17 17.62 -9.57
CA GLN A 193 5.03 18.17 -10.28
C GLN A 193 4.97 17.66 -11.73
N LYS A 194 6.11 17.60 -12.41
CA LYS A 194 6.15 17.13 -13.78
C LYS A 194 5.76 15.66 -13.88
N TYR A 195 6.14 14.82 -12.91
CA TYR A 195 5.68 13.44 -12.86
C TYR A 195 4.17 13.35 -12.65
N ARG A 196 3.60 14.16 -11.74
CA ARG A 196 2.14 14.23 -11.54
C ARG A 196 1.42 14.59 -12.82
N ASP A 197 1.88 15.63 -13.53
CA ASP A 197 1.28 16.05 -14.80
C ASP A 197 1.31 14.92 -15.84
N VAL A 198 2.44 14.21 -15.94
CA VAL A 198 2.62 13.12 -16.92
C VAL A 198 1.71 11.93 -16.63
N PHE A 199 1.54 11.57 -15.36
CA PHE A 199 0.70 10.44 -14.95
C PHE A 199 -0.76 10.83 -14.63
N GLY A 200 -1.10 12.12 -14.71
CA GLY A 200 -2.44 12.61 -14.38
C GLY A 200 -2.78 12.47 -12.88
N LEU A 201 -1.79 12.64 -12.01
CA LEU A 201 -1.93 12.50 -10.56
C LEU A 201 -2.22 13.86 -9.91
N SER A 202 -2.87 13.84 -8.75
CA SER A 202 -3.16 15.01 -7.94
C SER A 202 -1.89 15.65 -7.35
N GLU A 203 -2.00 16.93 -6.99
CA GLU A 203 -0.98 17.73 -6.29
C GLU A 203 -0.50 17.13 -4.96
N GLU A 204 -1.33 16.27 -4.36
CA GLU A 204 -1.03 15.61 -3.10
C GLU A 204 -0.30 14.29 -3.28
N HIS A 205 -0.34 13.69 -4.47
CA HIS A 205 0.26 12.40 -4.73
C HIS A 205 1.79 12.45 -4.54
N PRO A 206 2.40 11.51 -3.79
CA PRO A 206 3.84 11.53 -3.53
C PRO A 206 4.68 10.96 -4.67
N VAL A 207 4.05 10.26 -5.62
CA VAL A 207 4.72 9.59 -6.76
C VAL A 207 5.78 8.61 -6.24
N PHE A 208 5.38 7.74 -5.32
CA PHE A 208 6.19 6.64 -4.78
C PHE A 208 5.71 5.32 -5.38
N GLY A 209 6.58 4.32 -5.45
CA GLY A 209 6.25 3.00 -5.97
C GLY A 209 6.50 2.88 -7.47
N TYR A 210 5.67 2.10 -8.16
CA TYR A 210 5.83 1.76 -9.57
C TYR A 210 4.71 2.36 -10.42
N PHE A 211 5.06 3.04 -11.51
CA PHE A 211 4.10 3.60 -12.46
C PHE A 211 4.35 3.05 -13.85
N LYS A 212 3.34 2.43 -14.46
CA LYS A 212 3.44 1.91 -15.82
C LYS A 212 3.69 3.03 -16.81
N ILE A 213 4.74 2.89 -17.61
CA ILE A 213 5.01 3.77 -18.75
C ILE A 213 4.36 3.15 -19.99
N THR A 214 3.57 3.94 -20.71
CA THR A 214 2.92 3.53 -21.95
C THR A 214 3.38 4.41 -23.10
N GLN A 215 2.97 4.08 -24.32
CA GLN A 215 3.26 4.89 -25.50
C GLN A 215 2.77 6.35 -25.36
N ALA A 216 1.71 6.60 -24.56
CA ALA A 216 1.23 7.95 -24.28
C ALA A 216 2.27 8.83 -23.54
N HIS A 217 3.19 8.21 -22.79
CA HIS A 217 4.23 8.91 -22.05
C HIS A 217 5.58 8.95 -22.80
N GLN A 218 5.67 8.33 -23.98
CA GLN A 218 6.92 8.07 -24.70
C GLN A 218 7.72 9.34 -24.97
N GLU A 219 7.07 10.40 -25.48
CA GLU A 219 7.75 11.65 -25.83
C GLU A 219 8.48 12.25 -24.62
N PHE A 220 7.80 12.28 -23.47
CA PHE A 220 8.39 12.80 -22.24
C PHE A 220 9.57 11.94 -21.78
N PHE A 221 9.35 10.64 -21.60
CA PHE A 221 10.38 9.77 -21.01
C PHE A 221 11.57 9.54 -21.94
N GLN A 222 11.35 9.43 -23.25
CA GLN A 222 12.46 9.30 -24.21
C GLN A 222 13.40 10.51 -24.16
N SER A 223 12.90 11.70 -23.84
CA SER A 223 13.72 12.91 -23.69
C SER A 223 14.61 12.90 -22.43
N LYS A 224 14.43 11.92 -21.53
CA LYS A 224 15.08 11.84 -20.22
C LYS A 224 16.07 10.70 -20.08
N ILE A 225 16.12 9.79 -21.05
CA ILE A 225 16.97 8.61 -21.03
C ILE A 225 17.71 8.42 -22.35
N ASN A 226 18.82 7.71 -22.32
CA ASN A 226 19.59 7.31 -23.48
C ASN A 226 19.03 6.05 -24.14
N HIS A 227 18.48 5.13 -23.34
CA HIS A 227 17.82 3.94 -23.85
C HIS A 227 16.67 4.30 -24.80
N THR A 228 16.61 3.66 -25.97
CA THR A 228 15.51 3.87 -26.92
C THR A 228 14.30 3.06 -26.49
N LEU A 229 13.21 3.76 -26.15
CA LEU A 229 11.94 3.15 -25.78
C LEU A 229 11.34 2.38 -26.96
N ASP A 230 11.39 1.06 -26.87
CA ASP A 230 10.77 0.12 -27.80
C ASP A 230 9.68 -0.70 -27.10
N PHE A 231 8.43 -0.21 -27.18
CA PHE A 231 7.24 -0.86 -26.61
C PHE A 231 6.82 -2.14 -27.33
N THR A 232 7.49 -2.52 -28.43
CA THR A 232 7.27 -3.81 -29.08
C THR A 232 8.11 -4.93 -28.49
N LYS A 233 9.17 -4.57 -27.74
CA LYS A 233 10.09 -5.52 -27.11
C LYS A 233 9.99 -5.53 -25.59
N TYR A 234 9.75 -4.35 -25.00
CA TYR A 234 9.85 -4.18 -23.57
C TYR A 234 8.61 -3.55 -22.94
N ARG A 235 8.35 -3.93 -21.69
CA ARG A 235 7.47 -3.20 -20.78
C ARG A 235 8.34 -2.20 -20.02
N TYR A 236 7.80 -1.03 -19.75
CA TYR A 236 8.51 0.03 -19.03
C TYR A 236 7.69 0.47 -17.83
N GLY A 237 8.40 0.87 -16.78
CA GLY A 237 7.80 1.59 -15.67
C GLY A 237 8.78 2.53 -15.00
N LEU A 238 8.22 3.54 -14.35
CA LEU A 238 8.95 4.42 -13.45
C LEU A 238 8.95 3.75 -12.07
N ARG A 239 10.12 3.44 -11.55
CA ARG A 239 10.33 3.08 -10.15
C ARG A 239 10.71 4.32 -9.36
N ALA A 240 9.99 4.59 -8.28
CA ALA A 240 10.26 5.68 -7.34
C ALA A 240 10.40 5.10 -5.92
N SER A 241 11.65 4.95 -5.47
CA SER A 241 12.00 4.38 -4.16
C SER A 241 13.31 4.99 -3.63
N CYS A 242 13.59 4.79 -2.34
CA CYS A 242 14.89 5.11 -1.76
C CYS A 242 15.86 3.91 -1.85
#